data_AF-A0AB38EEI4-F1
#
_entry.id   AF-A0AB38EEI4-F1
#
_cell.length_a   1.000
_cell.length_b   1.000
_cell.length_c   1.000
_cell.angle_alpha   90.00
_cell.angle_beta   90.00
_cell.angle_gamma   90.00
#
_symmetry.space_group_name_H-M   'P 1'
#
loop_
_entity.id
_entity.type
_entity.pdbx_description
1 polymer ?
#
loop_
_entity_poly.entity_id
_entity_poly.type
_entity_poly.pdbx_seq_one_letter_code
_entity_poly.pdbx_strand_id
1 'polypeptide(L)'
;MKLAAVVVLALAMTGCATVDDIEHTLPTMSVMSGKKPQEYADCFIGKISSSRKPPLVEPRHDGLRVIVAQKLSKSPAAVVDIETRSGGSTIKVYERLSNVPIRFRDVQNAADACISG
;
A
#
# COMPACT_ATOMS: atom_id res chain seq x y z
N MET A 1 7.89 16.41 -47.03
CA MET A 1 7.30 17.39 -46.09
C MET A 1 6.29 16.65 -45.19
N LYS A 2 6.70 15.66 -44.41
CA LYS A 2 6.90 15.73 -42.94
C LYS A 2 5.98 16.73 -42.22
N LEU A 3 4.84 16.24 -41.75
CA LEU A 3 4.05 16.80 -40.64
C LEU A 3 3.71 15.60 -39.74
N ALA A 4 4.68 15.10 -38.96
CA ALA A 4 4.91 15.52 -37.58
C ALA A 4 3.68 15.22 -36.70
N ALA A 5 3.73 14.02 -36.11
CA ALA A 5 2.85 13.56 -35.06
C ALA A 5 2.82 14.53 -33.89
N VAL A 6 1.63 14.76 -33.34
CA VAL A 6 1.47 15.32 -32.00
C VAL A 6 0.59 14.37 -31.21
N VAL A 7 1.24 13.33 -30.66
CA VAL A 7 0.68 12.55 -29.55
C VAL A 7 0.79 13.47 -28.33
N VAL A 8 -0.32 14.11 -27.97
CA VAL A 8 -0.41 14.85 -26.70
C VAL A 8 -0.57 13.81 -25.59
N LEU A 9 0.55 13.25 -25.14
CA LEU A 9 0.61 12.50 -23.90
C LEU A 9 0.62 13.54 -22.77
N ALA A 10 -0.58 13.98 -22.37
CA ALA A 10 -0.75 14.86 -21.22
C ALA A 10 -0.45 14.08 -19.94
N LEU A 11 0.83 14.05 -19.56
CA LEU A 11 1.25 13.71 -18.21
C LEU A 11 0.76 14.84 -17.30
N ALA A 12 -0.43 14.66 -16.72
CA ALA A 12 -0.88 15.49 -15.61
C ALA A 12 0.07 15.24 -14.44
N MET A 13 1.11 16.07 -14.32
CA MET A 13 2.00 16.14 -13.16
C MET A 13 1.26 16.82 -12.00
N THR A 14 0.15 16.21 -11.55
CA THR A 14 -0.41 16.51 -10.23
C THR A 14 0.47 15.79 -9.22
N GLY A 15 1.11 16.51 -8.27
CA GLY A 15 2.03 15.98 -7.25
C GLY A 15 1.43 15.03 -6.20
N CYS A 16 0.43 14.25 -6.58
CA CYS A 16 -0.03 13.07 -5.87
C CYS A 16 1.00 11.98 -6.10
N ALA A 17 1.78 11.62 -5.07
CA ALA A 17 2.61 10.42 -5.14
C ALA A 17 1.72 9.26 -5.59
N THR A 18 2.17 8.53 -6.60
CA THR A 18 1.47 7.38 -7.14
C THR A 18 1.71 6.16 -6.26
N VAL A 19 0.93 5.10 -6.48
CA VAL A 19 1.18 3.80 -5.84
C VAL A 19 2.59 3.31 -6.18
N ASP A 20 3.00 3.49 -7.43
CA ASP A 20 4.31 3.11 -7.96
C ASP A 20 5.46 3.88 -7.27
N ASP A 21 5.31 5.20 -7.08
CA ASP A 21 6.31 6.00 -6.34
C ASP A 21 6.52 5.50 -4.91
N ILE A 22 5.45 5.04 -4.26
CA ILE A 22 5.49 4.53 -2.88
C ILE A 22 6.19 3.16 -2.84
N GLU A 23 5.88 2.27 -3.78
CA GLU A 23 6.47 0.93 -3.86
C GLU A 23 7.96 0.93 -4.24
N HIS A 24 8.44 1.96 -4.94
CA HIS A 24 9.87 2.16 -5.21
C HIS A 24 10.70 2.63 -4.00
N THR A 25 10.08 2.80 -2.83
CA THR A 25 10.79 3.10 -1.57
C THR A 25 11.14 1.82 -0.80
N LEU A 26 12.02 1.93 0.20
CA LEU A 26 12.26 0.81 1.12
C LEU A 26 11.02 0.55 1.99
N PRO A 27 10.68 -0.71 2.26
CA PRO A 27 9.56 -1.03 3.14
C PRO A 27 9.85 -0.49 4.56
N THR A 28 8.87 0.18 5.15
CA THR A 28 8.92 0.63 6.55
C THR A 28 8.70 -0.51 7.52
N MET A 29 8.09 -1.61 7.04
CA MET A 29 7.88 -2.85 7.78
C MET A 29 7.96 -4.02 6.81
N SER A 30 8.64 -5.10 7.22
CA SER A 30 8.69 -6.36 6.48
C SER A 30 8.59 -7.51 7.48
N VAL A 31 7.46 -8.21 7.49
CA VAL A 31 7.12 -9.21 8.52
C VAL A 31 6.43 -10.42 7.91
N MET A 32 6.29 -11.50 8.68
CA MET A 32 5.62 -12.72 8.26
C MET A 32 4.40 -12.98 9.14
N SER A 33 3.26 -13.34 8.53
CA SER A 33 2.10 -13.83 9.25
C SER A 33 1.88 -15.33 8.96
N GLY A 34 1.23 -16.02 9.90
CA GLY A 34 0.68 -17.37 9.67
C GLY A 34 -0.64 -17.36 8.88
N LYS A 35 -1.27 -16.19 8.73
CA LYS A 35 -2.53 -16.02 8.01
C LYS A 35 -2.32 -16.12 6.50
N LYS A 36 -3.32 -16.61 5.77
CA LYS A 36 -3.32 -16.54 4.29
C LYS A 36 -3.46 -15.08 3.82
N PRO A 37 -3.06 -14.72 2.59
CA PRO A 37 -3.14 -13.33 2.13
C PRO A 37 -4.50 -12.66 2.33
N GLN A 38 -5.59 -13.34 1.96
CA GLN A 38 -6.95 -12.80 2.13
C GLN A 38 -7.31 -12.60 3.62
N GLU A 39 -7.01 -13.59 4.46
CA GLU A 39 -7.29 -13.52 5.89
C GLU A 39 -6.49 -12.39 6.58
N TYR A 40 -5.24 -12.20 6.19
CA TYR A 40 -4.43 -11.09 6.65
C TYR A 40 -5.00 -9.74 6.18
N ALA A 41 -5.38 -9.64 4.90
CA ALA A 41 -5.96 -8.43 4.33
C ALA A 41 -7.27 -8.04 5.05
N ASP A 42 -8.15 -9.01 5.32
CA ASP A 42 -9.41 -8.79 6.02
C ASP A 42 -9.17 -8.30 7.45
N CYS A 43 -8.22 -8.90 8.18
CA CYS A 43 -7.79 -8.42 9.50
C CYS A 43 -7.30 -6.97 9.43
N PHE A 44 -6.39 -6.68 8.48
CA PHE A 44 -5.79 -5.37 8.32
C PHE A 44 -6.84 -4.29 8.02
N ILE A 45 -7.76 -4.57 7.09
CA ILE A 45 -8.88 -3.69 6.75
C ILE A 45 -9.74 -3.42 7.99
N GLY A 46 -10.04 -4.46 8.78
CA GLY A 46 -10.73 -4.32 10.05
C GLY A 46 -10.04 -3.33 10.99
N LYS A 47 -8.71 -3.43 11.17
CA LYS A 47 -7.95 -2.55 12.07
C LYS A 47 -7.86 -1.11 11.56
N ILE A 48 -7.55 -0.92 10.27
CA ILE A 48 -7.31 0.43 9.72
C ILE A 48 -8.59 1.25 9.53
N SER A 49 -9.73 0.59 9.36
CA SER A 49 -11.05 1.23 9.16
C SER A 49 -11.45 2.19 10.29
N SER A 50 -10.93 1.98 11.50
CA SER A 50 -11.12 2.88 12.65
C SER A 50 -10.53 4.28 12.45
N SER A 51 -9.60 4.42 11.49
CA SER A 51 -8.74 5.61 11.39
C SER A 51 -8.82 6.30 10.02
N ARG A 52 -9.34 5.62 8.99
CA ARG A 52 -9.32 6.01 7.57
C ARG A 52 -10.46 5.35 6.80
N LYS A 53 -10.71 5.82 5.58
CA LYS A 53 -11.59 5.15 4.62
C LYS A 53 -11.08 3.73 4.33
N PRO A 54 -11.98 2.78 3.98
CA PRO A 54 -11.59 1.43 3.58
C PRO A 54 -10.52 1.46 2.48
N PRO A 55 -9.44 0.67 2.62
CA PRO A 55 -8.43 0.53 1.58
C PRO A 55 -9.00 -0.06 0.28
N LEU A 56 -8.33 0.22 -0.84
CA LEU A 56 -8.56 -0.48 -2.11
C LEU A 56 -7.72 -1.76 -2.11
N VAL A 57 -8.32 -2.90 -2.45
CA VAL A 57 -7.64 -4.19 -2.53
C VAL A 57 -7.59 -4.64 -3.98
N GLU A 58 -6.40 -5.04 -4.43
CA GLU A 58 -6.15 -5.49 -5.79
C GLU A 58 -5.35 -6.79 -5.77
N PRO A 59 -5.63 -7.75 -6.68
CA PRO A 59 -4.76 -8.90 -6.88
C PRO A 59 -3.36 -8.45 -7.32
N ARG A 60 -2.32 -9.03 -6.71
CA ARG A 60 -0.92 -8.78 -7.09
C ARG A 60 -0.15 -10.09 -7.02
N HIS A 61 0.40 -10.53 -8.15
CA HIS A 61 1.12 -11.80 -8.26
C HIS A 61 0.29 -12.98 -7.69
N ASP A 62 0.83 -13.70 -6.70
CA ASP A 62 0.17 -14.80 -6.00
C ASP A 62 -0.49 -14.36 -4.68
N GLY A 63 -0.65 -13.04 -4.48
CA GLY A 63 -1.16 -12.43 -3.26
C GLY A 63 -2.03 -11.20 -3.52
N LEU A 64 -1.94 -10.22 -2.62
CA LEU A 64 -2.79 -9.03 -2.63
C LEU A 64 -1.97 -7.75 -2.42
N ARG A 65 -2.39 -6.68 -3.08
CA ARG A 65 -1.97 -5.32 -2.82
C ARG A 65 -3.11 -4.56 -2.15
N VAL A 66 -2.84 -3.93 -1.01
CA VAL A 66 -3.79 -3.09 -0.29
C VAL A 66 -3.31 -1.64 -0.31
N ILE A 67 -4.05 -0.76 -0.97
CA ILE A 67 -3.73 0.66 -1.14
C ILE A 67 -4.49 1.47 -0.10
N VAL A 68 -3.76 2.11 0.80
CA VAL A 68 -4.31 2.92 1.89
C VAL A 68 -4.26 4.39 1.51
N ALA A 69 -5.41 5.05 1.47
CA ALA A 69 -5.50 6.48 1.22
C ALA A 69 -5.02 7.32 2.42
N GLN A 70 -4.73 8.59 2.16
CA GLN A 70 -4.54 9.59 3.21
C GLN A 70 -5.85 9.81 3.99
N LYS A 71 -5.76 10.27 5.24
CA LYS A 71 -6.94 10.53 6.09
C LYS A 71 -7.92 11.51 5.47
N LEU A 72 -7.41 12.57 4.83
CA LEU A 72 -8.18 13.69 4.33
C LEU A 72 -8.27 13.76 2.80
N SER A 73 -7.63 12.84 2.07
CA SER A 73 -7.59 12.85 0.59
C SER A 73 -7.66 11.44 0.01
N LYS A 74 -7.93 11.33 -1.30
CA LYS A 74 -7.89 10.04 -2.01
C LYS A 74 -6.48 9.64 -2.45
N SER A 75 -5.48 10.49 -2.23
CA SER A 75 -4.09 10.18 -2.60
C SER A 75 -3.58 9.01 -1.75
N PRO A 76 -2.75 8.12 -2.32
CA PRO A 76 -2.21 7.00 -1.56
C PRO A 76 -1.24 7.51 -0.49
N ALA A 77 -1.33 6.91 0.68
CA ALA A 77 -0.47 7.17 1.83
C ALA A 77 0.47 6.01 2.10
N ALA A 78 -0.02 4.78 1.88
CA ALA A 78 0.74 3.56 2.06
C ALA A 78 0.24 2.47 1.11
N VAL A 79 1.12 1.52 0.86
CA VAL A 79 0.81 0.27 0.15
C VAL A 79 1.23 -0.88 1.05
N VAL A 80 0.32 -1.83 1.27
CA VAL A 80 0.62 -3.09 1.96
C VAL A 80 0.61 -4.19 0.92
N ASP A 81 1.79 -4.72 0.65
CA ASP A 81 1.99 -5.86 -0.24
C ASP A 81 1.97 -7.15 0.58
N ILE A 82 1.12 -8.09 0.18
CA ILE A 82 0.79 -9.30 0.91
C ILE A 82 1.06 -10.48 -0.03
N GLU A 83 2.26 -11.02 0.02
CA GLU A 83 2.71 -12.13 -0.83
C GLU A 83 2.40 -13.48 -0.17
N THR A 84 2.06 -14.49 -0.97
CA THR A 84 1.91 -15.86 -0.44
C THR A 84 3.27 -16.44 -0.06
N ARG A 85 3.31 -17.24 1.01
CA ARG A 85 4.48 -18.05 1.36
C ARG A 85 4.07 -19.42 1.93
N SER A 86 5.03 -20.33 2.04
CA SER A 86 4.81 -21.60 2.75
C SER A 86 4.42 -21.34 4.20
N GLY A 87 3.16 -21.62 4.56
CA GLY A 87 2.63 -21.46 5.92
C GLY A 87 2.06 -20.07 6.25
N GLY A 88 1.72 -19.24 5.25
CA GLY A 88 0.99 -17.98 5.48
C GLY A 88 1.30 -16.92 4.43
N SER A 89 1.62 -15.71 4.88
CA SER A 89 1.95 -14.58 4.02
C SER A 89 3.20 -13.82 4.48
N THR A 90 3.87 -13.18 3.53
CA THR A 90 4.89 -12.16 3.76
C THR A 90 4.25 -10.80 3.55
N ILE A 91 4.46 -9.88 4.48
CA ILE A 91 3.85 -8.54 4.48
C ILE A 91 4.95 -7.50 4.34
N LYS A 92 4.84 -6.64 3.34
CA LYS A 92 5.70 -5.47 3.17
C LYS A 92 4.84 -4.22 3.21
N VAL A 93 5.18 -3.27 4.08
CA VAL A 93 4.49 -1.98 4.19
C VAL A 93 5.39 -0.91 3.60
N TYR A 94 4.87 -0.17 2.64
CA TYR A 94 5.52 0.98 2.01
C TYR A 94 4.72 2.24 2.36
N GLU A 95 5.39 3.31 2.80
CA GLU A 95 4.72 4.54 3.22
C GLU A 95 5.35 5.76 2.57
N ARG A 96 4.50 6.68 2.05
CA ARG A 96 4.92 7.90 1.34
C ARG A 96 5.87 8.79 2.16
N LEU A 97 5.73 8.80 3.49
CA LEU A 97 6.48 9.65 4.40
C LEU A 97 7.44 8.83 5.28
N SER A 98 8.03 7.77 4.72
CA SER A 98 8.98 6.88 5.39
C SER A 98 10.27 7.54 5.86
N ASN A 99 10.53 8.81 5.51
CA ASN A 99 11.77 9.54 5.85
C ASN A 99 11.57 10.80 6.71
N VAL A 100 10.36 11.13 7.15
CA VAL A 100 10.11 12.33 7.99
C VAL A 100 10.01 11.98 9.48
N PRO A 101 10.41 12.85 10.43
CA PRO A 101 10.39 12.51 11.86
C PRO A 101 8.98 12.38 12.47
N ILE A 102 7.97 13.06 11.92
CA ILE A 102 6.57 12.96 12.38
C ILE A 102 5.79 12.04 11.45
N ARG A 103 5.55 10.80 11.88
CA ARG A 103 4.85 9.77 11.10
C ARG A 103 3.62 9.28 11.85
N PHE A 104 2.50 9.16 11.16
CA PHE A 104 1.36 8.42 11.67
C PHE A 104 1.65 6.93 11.55
N ARG A 105 1.70 6.22 12.68
CA ARG A 105 1.99 4.77 12.74
C ARG A 105 0.76 3.89 12.62
N ASP A 106 -0.40 4.44 12.28
CA ASP A 106 -1.65 3.69 12.22
C ASP A 106 -1.62 2.55 11.19
N VAL A 107 -0.92 2.72 10.06
CA VAL A 107 -0.73 1.65 9.06
C VAL A 107 0.16 0.53 9.62
N GLN A 108 1.33 0.87 10.16
CA GLN A 108 2.23 -0.12 10.76
C GLN A 108 1.58 -0.84 11.95
N ASN A 109 0.88 -0.11 12.82
CA ASN A 109 0.18 -0.69 13.96
C ASN A 109 -0.95 -1.63 13.53
N ALA A 110 -1.71 -1.26 12.48
CA ALA A 110 -2.74 -2.13 11.92
C ALA A 110 -2.12 -3.40 11.30
N ALA A 111 -0.99 -3.27 10.61
CA ALA A 111 -0.25 -4.40 10.07
C ALA A 111 0.28 -5.32 11.18
N ASP A 112 0.92 -4.75 12.21
CA ASP A 112 1.49 -5.47 13.35
C ASP A 112 0.43 -6.25 14.13
N ALA A 113 -0.72 -5.60 14.39
CA ALA A 113 -1.84 -6.23 15.09
C ALA A 113 -2.45 -7.43 14.35
N CYS A 114 -2.12 -7.64 13.08
CA CYS A 114 -2.60 -8.75 12.26
C CYS A 114 -1.55 -9.83 12.01
N ILE A 115 -0.29 -9.62 12.43
CA ILE A 115 0.78 -10.61 12.32
C ILE A 115 0.42 -11.86 13.13
N SER A 116 0.08 -11.66 14.39
CA SER A 116 -0.25 -12.70 15.36
C SER A 116 -1.72 -13.10 15.27
N GLY A 117 -2.01 -14.40 15.28
CA GLY A 117 -3.35 -14.95 15.54
C GLY A 117 -3.50 -15.17 17.03
#